data_AF-A0A160MBB8-F1
#
_entry.id   AF-A0A160MBB8-F1
#
_cell.length_a   1.000
_cell.length_b   1.000
_cell.length_c   1.000
_cell.angle_alpha   90.00
_cell.angle_beta   90.00
_cell.angle_gamma   90.00
#
_symmetry.space_group_name_H-M   'P 1'
#
loop_
_entity.id
_entity.type
_entity.pdbx_description
1 polymer ?
#
loop_
_entity_poly.entity_id
_entity_poly.type
_entity_poly.pdbx_seq_one_letter_code
_entity_poly.pdbx_strand_id
1 'polypeptide(L)'
;MAKRYYEVVEVKTGEAMDFLILDKEQCPERVAIIMNLGDEFELRRVTKTDNLVEKLADWYNFYRSESISLERIGSVGVDSGMLMITDPCYVKEATDEKCEEIYEATKEEGAAQILNSYALGFNTAYGDGIYDVYAKKDENGRIIKVEIVME
;
A
#
# COMPACT_ATOMS: atom_id res chain seq x y z
N MET A 1 6.17 15.50 -19.61
CA MET A 1 4.84 16.15 -19.69
C MET A 1 4.73 17.18 -18.56
N ALA A 2 4.11 18.33 -18.80
CA ALA A 2 3.97 19.35 -17.75
C ALA A 2 2.86 18.96 -16.77
N LYS A 3 3.17 18.92 -15.48
CA LYS A 3 2.21 18.64 -14.41
C LYS A 3 1.58 19.94 -13.88
N ARG A 4 0.35 19.85 -13.39
CA ARG A 4 -0.40 20.90 -12.70
C ARG A 4 -0.79 20.37 -11.33
N TYR A 5 -0.72 21.21 -10.32
CA TYR A 5 -0.90 20.83 -8.93
C TYR A 5 -2.14 21.52 -8.37
N TYR A 6 -2.94 20.80 -7.61
CA TYR A 6 -4.17 21.32 -7.02
C TYR A 6 -4.31 20.81 -5.59
N GLU A 7 -4.83 21.64 -4.71
CA GLU A 7 -5.41 21.19 -3.44
C GLU A 7 -6.91 20.98 -3.64
N VAL A 8 -7.44 19.90 -3.09
CA VAL A 8 -8.88 19.73 -2.88
C VAL A 8 -9.20 20.44 -1.57
N VAL A 9 -10.03 21.46 -1.62
CA VAL A 9 -10.33 22.29 -0.46
C VAL A 9 -11.81 22.21 -0.15
N GLU A 10 -12.15 21.94 1.11
CA GLU A 10 -13.53 21.99 1.55
C GLU A 10 -14.02 23.44 1.54
N VAL A 11 -15.14 23.69 0.86
CA VAL A 11 -15.68 25.04 0.65
C VAL A 11 -16.13 25.68 1.96
N LYS A 12 -16.66 24.89 2.91
CA LYS A 12 -17.21 25.39 4.17
C LYS A 12 -16.14 25.90 5.12
N THR A 13 -15.04 25.15 5.25
CA THR A 13 -13.97 25.40 6.23
C THR A 13 -12.79 26.12 5.61
N GLY A 14 -12.60 25.99 4.29
CA GLY A 14 -11.41 26.43 3.58
C GLY A 14 -10.19 25.53 3.81
N GLU A 15 -10.37 24.39 4.47
CA GLU A 15 -9.32 23.43 4.80
C GLU A 15 -8.93 22.58 3.59
N ALA A 16 -7.63 22.45 3.33
CA ALA A 16 -7.12 21.59 2.27
C ALA A 16 -7.14 20.13 2.74
N MET A 17 -7.89 19.30 2.04
CA MET A 17 -8.19 17.92 2.41
C MET A 17 -7.39 16.89 1.62
N ASP A 18 -6.94 17.25 0.42
CA ASP A 18 -6.19 16.35 -0.47
C ASP A 18 -5.33 17.15 -1.46
N PHE A 19 -4.39 16.47 -2.13
CA PHE A 19 -3.50 17.09 -3.10
C PHE A 19 -3.39 16.28 -4.40
N LEU A 20 -3.78 16.92 -5.52
CA LEU A 20 -3.85 16.30 -6.84
C LEU A 20 -2.74 16.78 -7.78
N ILE A 21 -2.15 15.83 -8.49
CA ILE A 21 -1.16 16.08 -9.55
C ILE A 21 -1.77 15.66 -10.88
N LEU A 22 -2.17 16.64 -11.68
CA LEU A 22 -2.82 16.42 -12.97
C LEU A 22 -1.84 16.64 -14.12
N ASP A 23 -1.93 15.83 -15.16
CA ASP A 23 -1.31 16.13 -16.44
C ASP A 23 -1.97 17.35 -17.10
N LYS A 24 -1.21 18.10 -17.90
CA LYS A 24 -1.70 19.31 -18.59
C LYS A 24 -2.96 19.06 -19.43
N GLU A 25 -3.10 17.85 -19.96
CA GLU A 25 -4.23 17.42 -20.80
C GLU A 25 -5.49 17.08 -19.99
N GLN A 26 -5.34 16.84 -18.69
CA GLN A 26 -6.48 16.58 -17.81
C GLN A 26 -7.17 17.90 -17.46
N CYS A 27 -8.50 17.89 -17.64
CA CYS A 27 -9.39 18.98 -17.29
C CYS A 27 -9.79 18.85 -15.81
N PRO A 28 -9.42 19.80 -14.93
CA PRO A 28 -9.67 19.69 -13.50
C PRO A 28 -11.17 19.59 -13.18
N GLU A 29 -12.03 20.26 -13.94
CA GLU A 29 -13.49 20.18 -13.78
C GLU A 29 -14.02 18.77 -14.04
N ARG A 30 -13.47 18.08 -15.06
CA ARG A 30 -13.81 16.67 -15.31
C ARG A 30 -13.30 15.74 -14.21
N VAL A 31 -12.11 16.01 -13.68
CA VAL A 31 -11.56 15.24 -12.55
C VAL A 31 -12.41 15.44 -11.30
N ALA A 32 -12.84 16.65 -11.00
CA ALA A 32 -13.74 16.95 -9.89
C ALA A 32 -15.07 16.18 -9.98
N ILE A 33 -15.64 16.07 -11.18
CA ILE A 33 -16.85 15.27 -11.42
C ILE A 33 -16.57 13.77 -11.19
N ILE A 34 -15.47 13.24 -11.73
CA ILE A 34 -15.09 11.82 -11.57
C ILE A 34 -14.87 11.47 -10.09
N MET A 35 -14.25 12.38 -9.34
CA MET A 35 -14.02 12.23 -7.91
C MET A 35 -15.26 12.54 -7.06
N ASN A 36 -16.39 12.90 -7.68
CA ASN A 36 -17.65 13.25 -7.01
C ASN A 36 -17.47 14.35 -5.94
N LEU A 37 -16.64 15.37 -6.23
CA LEU A 37 -16.36 16.47 -5.30
C LEU A 37 -17.59 17.35 -5.02
N GLY A 38 -18.54 17.42 -5.96
CA GLY A 38 -19.78 18.18 -5.79
C GLY A 38 -19.55 19.67 -5.49
N ASP A 39 -20.48 20.28 -4.75
CA ASP A 39 -20.40 21.68 -4.29
C ASP A 39 -19.67 21.81 -2.93
N GLU A 40 -19.26 20.69 -2.34
CA GLU A 40 -18.62 20.65 -1.02
C GLU A 40 -17.12 20.91 -1.11
N PHE A 41 -16.49 20.58 -2.23
CA PHE A 41 -15.06 20.69 -2.44
C PHE A 41 -14.73 21.42 -3.73
N GLU A 42 -13.68 22.24 -3.70
CA GLU A 42 -13.15 22.94 -4.85
C GLU A 42 -11.68 22.61 -5.11
N LEU A 43 -11.27 22.66 -6.38
CA LEU A 43 -9.87 22.47 -6.77
C LEU A 43 -9.15 23.82 -6.82
N ARG A 44 -8.24 24.07 -5.88
CA ARG A 44 -7.40 25.27 -5.89
C ARG A 44 -6.05 24.98 -6.52
N ARG A 45 -5.73 25.69 -7.60
CA ARG A 45 -4.45 25.49 -8.30
C ARG A 45 -3.28 25.99 -7.45
N VAL A 46 -2.25 25.16 -7.32
CA VAL A 46 -1.01 25.49 -6.60
C VAL A 46 0.12 25.70 -7.61
N THR A 47 0.85 26.80 -7.46
CA THR A 47 1.99 27.15 -8.31
C THR A 47 3.23 27.48 -7.49
N LYS A 48 4.36 27.73 -8.16
CA LYS A 48 5.62 28.08 -7.47
C LYS A 48 5.52 29.36 -6.63
N THR A 49 4.66 30.30 -7.01
CA THR A 49 4.42 31.52 -6.21
C THR A 49 3.59 31.24 -4.96
N ASP A 50 2.95 30.06 -4.88
CA ASP A 50 2.13 29.60 -3.76
C ASP A 50 2.88 28.60 -2.86
N ASN A 51 4.22 28.70 -2.80
CA ASN A 51 5.09 27.77 -2.07
C ASN A 51 4.87 26.29 -2.42
N LEU A 52 4.65 25.96 -3.70
CA LEU A 52 4.43 24.57 -4.17
C LEU A 52 5.40 23.54 -3.59
N VAL A 53 6.68 23.90 -3.42
CA VAL A 53 7.69 22.97 -2.89
C VAL A 53 7.42 22.66 -1.41
N GLU A 54 7.08 23.66 -0.61
CA GLU A 54 6.73 23.47 0.81
C GLU A 54 5.43 22.69 0.92
N LYS A 55 4.39 23.06 0.15
CA LYS A 55 3.13 22.31 0.13
C LYS A 55 3.31 20.86 -0.32
N LEU A 56 4.14 20.60 -1.32
CA LEU A 56 4.49 19.24 -1.73
C LEU A 56 5.23 18.50 -0.62
N ALA A 57 6.13 19.16 0.10
CA ALA A 57 6.82 18.56 1.23
C ALA A 57 5.84 18.27 2.38
N ASP A 58 4.89 19.17 2.65
CA ASP A 58 3.85 19.00 3.67
C ASP A 58 2.88 17.88 3.32
N TRP A 59 2.42 17.80 2.07
CA TRP A 59 1.56 16.71 1.61
C TRP A 59 2.31 15.38 1.48
N TYR A 60 3.55 15.40 0.97
CA TYR A 60 4.43 14.23 0.99
C TYR A 60 4.64 13.75 2.41
N ASN A 61 4.90 14.67 3.33
CA ASN A 61 5.00 14.37 4.75
C ASN A 61 3.65 13.90 5.26
N PHE A 62 2.51 14.48 4.94
CA PHE A 62 1.18 14.03 5.37
C PHE A 62 0.91 12.58 4.92
N TYR A 63 1.08 12.24 3.65
CA TYR A 63 0.91 10.85 3.17
C TYR A 63 1.98 9.92 3.73
N ARG A 64 3.14 10.44 4.13
CA ARG A 64 4.21 9.70 4.80
C ARG A 64 4.05 9.64 6.33
N SER A 65 3.37 10.60 6.95
CA SER A 65 3.19 10.91 8.39
C SER A 65 1.81 10.55 8.89
N GLU A 66 0.91 10.18 7.98
CA GLU A 66 0.16 8.92 8.07
C GLU A 66 1.08 7.69 8.29
N SER A 67 2.36 7.91 8.66
CA SER A 67 3.25 7.17 9.57
C SER A 67 2.52 6.29 10.57
N ILE A 68 1.94 5.28 9.98
CA ILE A 68 1.98 3.89 10.37
C ILE A 68 3.20 3.67 11.28
N SER A 69 3.02 3.64 12.60
CA SER A 69 4.01 3.02 13.46
C SER A 69 4.03 1.54 13.10
N LEU A 70 4.95 1.16 12.21
CA LEU A 70 5.23 -0.23 11.90
C LEU A 70 5.86 -0.83 13.15
N GLU A 71 5.04 -1.53 13.93
CA GLU A 71 5.50 -2.25 15.11
C GLU A 71 6.07 -3.59 14.64
N ARG A 72 7.29 -3.93 15.08
CA ARG A 72 7.84 -5.26 14.85
C ARG A 72 7.01 -6.28 15.62
N ILE A 73 6.33 -7.17 14.90
CA ILE A 73 5.45 -8.20 15.48
C ILE A 73 6.10 -9.57 15.54
N GLY A 74 7.24 -9.77 14.87
CA GLY A 74 7.97 -11.03 14.89
C GLY A 74 8.98 -11.15 13.76
N SER A 75 9.28 -12.39 13.38
CA SER A 75 10.16 -12.72 12.27
C SER A 75 9.70 -14.01 11.59
N VAL A 76 10.06 -14.21 10.33
CA VAL A 76 9.80 -15.43 9.56
C VAL A 76 11.09 -15.99 8.99
N GLY A 77 11.29 -17.31 9.14
CA GLY A 77 12.39 -18.03 8.52
C GLY A 77 12.04 -18.39 7.08
N VAL A 78 12.96 -18.18 6.16
CA VAL A 78 12.84 -18.58 4.76
C VAL A 78 14.07 -19.41 4.41
N ASP A 79 13.86 -20.61 3.91
CA ASP A 79 14.92 -21.55 3.50
C ASP A 79 15.06 -21.49 1.98
N SER A 80 14.13 -22.13 1.26
CA SER A 80 14.11 -22.22 -0.21
C SER A 80 13.64 -20.96 -0.95
N GLY A 81 13.55 -19.82 -0.27
CA GLY A 81 13.08 -18.57 -0.87
C GLY A 81 11.56 -18.50 -1.07
N MET A 82 10.76 -19.30 -0.36
CA MET A 82 9.30 -19.33 -0.51
C MET A 82 8.56 -19.03 0.79
N LEU A 83 7.40 -18.38 0.69
CA LEU A 83 6.49 -18.14 1.80
C LEU A 83 5.03 -18.40 1.40
N MET A 84 4.22 -18.72 2.41
CA MET A 84 2.77 -18.86 2.28
C MET A 84 2.08 -18.02 3.35
N ILE A 85 1.08 -17.23 2.94
CA ILE A 85 0.16 -16.54 3.85
C ILE A 85 -1.19 -17.26 3.77
N THR A 86 -1.73 -17.65 4.92
CA THR A 86 -2.99 -18.39 5.00
C THR A 86 -3.63 -18.28 6.37
N ASP A 87 -4.92 -18.52 6.45
CA ASP A 87 -5.62 -18.67 7.72
C ASP A 87 -5.20 -20.01 8.37
N PRO A 88 -4.71 -19.99 9.63
CA PRO A 88 -4.20 -21.17 10.31
C PRO A 88 -5.21 -22.31 10.42
N CYS A 89 -6.53 -22.04 10.32
CA CYS A 89 -7.55 -23.08 10.33
C CYS A 89 -7.49 -24.03 9.13
N TYR A 90 -6.85 -23.62 8.03
CA TYR A 90 -6.72 -24.41 6.80
C TYR A 90 -5.39 -25.17 6.70
N VAL A 91 -4.41 -24.85 7.55
CA VAL A 91 -3.14 -25.58 7.61
C VAL A 91 -3.17 -26.55 8.78
N LYS A 92 -3.59 -27.78 8.49
CA LYS A 92 -3.60 -28.85 9.51
C LYS A 92 -2.19 -29.41 9.77
N GLU A 93 -1.38 -29.55 8.72
CA GLU A 93 -0.01 -30.07 8.76
C GLU A 93 0.79 -29.52 7.58
N ALA A 94 2.07 -29.20 7.80
CA ALA A 94 3.05 -28.91 6.75
C ALA A 94 3.70 -30.23 6.33
N THR A 95 3.42 -30.66 5.10
CA THR A 95 3.97 -31.89 4.50
C THR A 95 4.75 -31.53 3.24
N ASP A 96 5.75 -32.34 2.90
CA ASP A 96 6.57 -32.12 1.69
C ASP A 96 5.71 -31.97 0.43
N GLU A 97 4.68 -32.82 0.28
CA GLU A 97 3.73 -32.77 -0.85
C GLU A 97 3.04 -31.40 -0.97
N LYS A 98 2.66 -30.77 0.14
CA LYS A 98 2.05 -29.43 0.12
C LYS A 98 3.06 -28.34 -0.21
N CYS A 99 4.30 -28.49 0.23
CA CYS A 99 5.38 -27.58 -0.13
C CYS A 99 5.68 -27.65 -1.64
N GLU A 100 5.65 -28.86 -2.22
CA GLU A 100 5.79 -29.06 -3.67
C GLU A 100 4.61 -28.47 -4.44
N GLU A 101 3.36 -28.65 -3.97
CA GLU A 101 2.19 -28.01 -4.58
C GLU A 101 2.30 -26.48 -4.64
N ILE A 102 2.81 -25.86 -3.56
CA ILE A 102 3.06 -24.41 -3.51
C ILE A 102 4.09 -24.02 -4.57
N TYR A 103 5.22 -24.72 -4.61
CA TYR A 103 6.28 -24.46 -5.58
C TYR A 103 5.79 -24.58 -7.02
N GLU A 104 5.06 -25.65 -7.34
CA GLU A 104 4.52 -25.86 -8.68
C GLU A 104 3.52 -24.78 -9.09
N ALA A 105 2.75 -24.25 -8.14
CA ALA A 105 1.84 -23.14 -8.36
C ALA A 105 2.55 -21.79 -8.57
N THR A 106 3.70 -21.56 -7.91
CA THR A 106 4.41 -20.27 -7.95
C THR A 106 5.57 -20.21 -8.94
N LYS A 107 6.06 -21.34 -9.47
CA LYS A 107 7.32 -21.41 -10.24
C LYS A 107 7.40 -20.47 -11.46
N GLU A 108 6.28 -20.24 -12.15
CA GLU A 108 6.26 -19.44 -13.39
C GLU A 108 6.05 -17.94 -13.12
N GLU A 109 5.02 -17.58 -12.34
CA GLU A 109 4.64 -16.18 -12.10
C GLU A 109 5.20 -15.58 -10.81
N GLY A 110 5.85 -16.41 -9.98
CA GLY A 110 6.42 -16.01 -8.70
C GLY A 110 5.40 -15.90 -7.56
N ALA A 111 4.09 -15.93 -7.82
CA ALA A 111 3.05 -15.97 -6.80
C ALA A 111 1.76 -16.60 -7.32
N ALA A 112 1.01 -17.29 -6.45
CA ALA A 112 -0.25 -17.92 -6.82
C ALA A 112 -1.23 -18.05 -5.63
N GLN A 113 -2.51 -17.93 -5.93
CA GLN A 113 -3.59 -18.29 -5.02
C GLN A 113 -3.71 -19.82 -4.95
N ILE A 114 -3.72 -20.38 -3.76
CA ILE A 114 -3.79 -21.83 -3.50
C ILE A 114 -4.87 -22.14 -2.46
N LEU A 115 -5.11 -23.43 -2.21
CA LEU A 115 -6.16 -23.91 -1.28
C LEU A 115 -7.52 -23.25 -1.56
N ASN A 116 -7.98 -23.23 -2.82
CA ASN A 116 -9.23 -22.56 -3.22
C ASN A 116 -9.28 -21.07 -2.84
N SER A 117 -8.16 -20.34 -2.96
CA SER A 117 -8.02 -18.91 -2.63
C SER A 117 -8.05 -18.57 -1.14
N TYR A 118 -7.86 -19.56 -0.26
CA TYR A 118 -7.68 -19.34 1.18
C TYR A 118 -6.20 -19.13 1.58
N ALA A 119 -5.30 -19.19 0.60
CA ALA A 119 -3.87 -19.00 0.80
C ALA A 119 -3.21 -18.36 -0.41
N LEU A 120 -2.14 -17.61 -0.16
CA LEU A 120 -1.25 -17.06 -1.17
C LEU A 120 0.15 -17.62 -0.95
N GLY A 121 0.67 -18.36 -1.92
CA GLY A 121 2.07 -18.75 -2.00
C GLY A 121 2.84 -17.77 -2.87
N PHE A 122 4.09 -17.48 -2.52
CA PHE A 122 4.97 -16.65 -3.35
C PHE A 122 6.45 -16.95 -3.13
N ASN A 123 7.21 -16.73 -4.19
CA ASN A 123 8.66 -16.81 -4.22
C ASN A 123 9.23 -15.44 -3.87
N THR A 124 10.34 -15.47 -3.17
CA THR A 124 11.09 -14.32 -2.71
C THR A 124 12.47 -14.36 -3.36
N ALA A 125 13.13 -13.22 -3.48
CA ALA A 125 14.50 -13.18 -3.99
C ALA A 125 15.54 -13.69 -2.96
N TYR A 126 15.12 -13.98 -1.73
CA TYR A 126 16.00 -14.21 -0.59
C TYR A 126 15.66 -15.54 0.12
N GLY A 127 16.63 -16.44 0.21
CA GLY A 127 16.55 -17.69 0.96
C GLY A 127 17.42 -17.68 2.22
N ASP A 128 17.50 -18.81 2.90
CA ASP A 128 18.44 -19.10 4.01
C ASP A 128 18.56 -17.99 5.07
N GLY A 129 17.44 -17.42 5.52
CA GLY A 129 17.43 -16.25 6.37
C GLY A 129 16.25 -16.17 7.34
N ILE A 130 16.35 -15.24 8.29
CA ILE A 130 15.27 -14.87 9.20
C ILE A 130 15.00 -13.39 8.99
N TYR A 131 13.77 -13.07 8.57
CA TYR A 131 13.37 -11.73 8.16
C TYR A 131 12.36 -11.16 9.14
N ASP A 132 12.51 -9.88 9.48
CA ASP A 132 11.62 -9.22 10.41
C ASP A 132 10.26 -8.92 9.78
N VAL A 133 9.22 -9.07 10.60
CA VAL A 133 7.82 -8.83 10.22
C VAL A 133 7.27 -7.67 11.04
N TYR A 134 6.71 -6.69 10.34
CA TYR A 134 6.14 -5.48 10.90
C TYR A 134 4.65 -5.40 10.63
N ALA A 135 3.90 -4.71 11.49
CA ALA A 135 2.47 -4.49 11.30
C ALA A 135 2.04 -3.04 11.50
N LYS A 136 1.07 -2.60 10.70
CA LYS A 136 0.23 -1.42 11.00
C LYS A 136 -0.93 -1.86 11.86
N LYS A 137 -1.21 -1.09 12.91
CA LYS A 137 -2.43 -1.22 13.70
C LYS A 137 -3.37 -0.02 13.47
N ASP A 138 -4.68 -0.24 13.56
CA ASP A 138 -5.69 0.82 13.62
C ASP A 138 -5.71 1.48 15.01
N GLU A 139 -6.59 2.47 15.21
CA GLU A 139 -6.78 3.18 16.49
C GLU A 139 -7.19 2.25 17.65
N ASN A 140 -7.73 1.07 17.36
CA ASN A 140 -8.14 0.06 18.34
C ASN A 140 -7.06 -1.03 18.54
N GLY A 141 -5.88 -0.88 17.93
CA GLY A 141 -4.78 -1.84 18.02
C GLY A 141 -4.90 -3.07 17.11
N ARG A 142 -5.85 -3.11 16.17
CA ARG A 142 -6.05 -4.24 15.24
C ARG A 142 -5.10 -4.13 14.05
N ILE A 143 -4.47 -5.24 13.67
CA ILE A 143 -3.57 -5.28 12.51
C ILE A 143 -4.36 -5.05 11.21
N ILE A 144 -3.95 -4.05 10.42
CA ILE A 144 -4.56 -3.72 9.11
C ILE A 144 -3.57 -3.81 7.94
N LYS A 145 -2.26 -3.95 8.22
CA LYS A 145 -1.22 -4.24 7.22
C LYS A 145 -0.12 -5.05 7.89
N VAL A 146 0.45 -6.01 7.16
CA VAL A 146 1.68 -6.71 7.53
C VAL A 146 2.71 -6.47 6.43
N GLU A 147 3.96 -6.29 6.83
CA GLU A 147 5.09 -6.09 5.92
C GLU A 147 6.26 -6.96 6.37
N ILE A 148 6.88 -7.67 5.42
CA ILE A 148 8.07 -8.50 5.64
C ILE A 148 9.22 -7.79 4.93
N VAL A 149 10.25 -7.41 5.68
CA VAL A 149 11.42 -6.71 5.12
C VAL A 149 12.50 -7.74 4.85
N MET A 150 12.80 -7.96 3.57
CA MET A 150 13.82 -8.90 3.10
C MET A 150 14.99 -8.12 2.48
N GLU A 151 16.20 -8.41 2.92
CA GLU A 151 17.46 -7.74 2.54
C GLU A 151 18.61 -8.72 2.35
#